data_AF-A0A2E0CKM9-F1
#
_entry.id   AF-A0A2E0CKM9-F1
#
_cell.length_a   1.000
_cell.length_b   1.000
_cell.length_c   1.000
_cell.angle_alpha   90.00
_cell.angle_beta   90.00
_cell.angle_gamma   90.00
#
_symmetry.space_group_name_H-M   'P 1'
#
loop_
_entity.id
_entity.type
_entity.pdbx_description
1 polymer ?
#
loop_
_entity_poly.entity_id
_entity_poly.type
_entity_poly.pdbx_seq_one_letter_code
_entity_poly.pdbx_strand_id
1 'polypeptide(L)'
;MHFISSVSGEGLNELIGDCNRLLDIIPKDLEHHEFDESYFPPVENIPLITEQEDGVFVVNSRRLERLTLMSDMEDHRVAIQIWSEMMKLGIAKHLEESGIQPGDVIKIGDAEMEWI
;
A
#
# COMPACT_ATOMS: atom_id res chain seq x y z
N MET A 1 -33.03 -1.33 17.63
CA MET A 1 -32.52 -0.06 18.20
C MET A 1 -31.44 -0.45 19.19
N HIS A 2 -30.20 0.00 18.98
CA HIS A 2 -29.06 -0.37 19.83
C HIS A 2 -28.63 0.84 20.65
N PHE A 3 -28.35 0.63 21.94
CA PHE A 3 -27.64 1.61 22.75
C PHE A 3 -26.15 1.33 22.58
N ILE A 4 -25.38 2.37 22.24
CA ILE A 4 -23.94 2.23 22.02
C ILE A 4 -23.17 3.29 22.78
N SER A 5 -21.92 2.96 23.15
CA SER A 5 -20.97 3.89 23.75
C SER A 5 -19.62 3.77 23.05
N SER A 6 -19.16 4.85 22.44
CA SER A 6 -17.85 4.89 21.77
C SER A 6 -16.67 4.82 22.76
N VAL A 7 -16.87 5.19 24.03
CA VAL A 7 -15.79 5.24 25.03
C VAL A 7 -15.59 3.89 25.69
N SER A 8 -16.67 3.19 26.03
CA SER A 8 -16.61 1.87 26.66
C SER A 8 -16.64 0.70 25.66
N GLY A 9 -17.02 0.94 24.41
CA GLY A 9 -17.21 -0.10 23.39
C GLY A 9 -18.50 -0.92 23.57
N GLU A 10 -19.35 -0.54 24.52
CA GLU A 10 -20.63 -1.21 24.78
C GLU A 10 -21.57 -1.10 23.57
N GLY A 11 -22.24 -2.20 23.23
CA GLY A 11 -23.21 -2.30 22.14
C GLY A 11 -22.62 -2.34 20.72
N LEU A 12 -21.30 -2.21 20.56
CA LEU A 12 -20.67 -2.13 19.23
C LEU A 12 -20.72 -3.48 18.48
N ASN A 13 -20.44 -4.59 19.16
CA ASN A 13 -20.46 -5.92 18.54
C ASN A 13 -21.86 -6.32 18.07
N GLU A 14 -22.89 -5.96 18.83
CA GLU A 14 -24.29 -6.24 18.49
C GLU A 14 -24.71 -5.43 17.26
N LEU A 15 -24.35 -4.13 17.23
CA LEU A 15 -24.58 -3.27 16.08
C LEU A 15 -23.89 -3.78 14.81
N ILE A 16 -22.61 -4.17 14.90
CA ILE A 16 -21.85 -4.71 13.75
C ILE A 16 -22.48 -6.02 13.27
N GLY A 17 -22.87 -6.90 14.21
CA GLY A 17 -23.55 -8.15 13.89
C GLY A 17 -24.88 -7.94 13.16
N ASP A 18 -25.67 -6.95 13.58
CA ASP A 18 -26.92 -6.58 12.91
C ASP A 18 -26.69 -5.95 11.54
N CYS A 19 -25.68 -5.09 11.38
CA CYS A 19 -25.29 -4.55 10.08
C CYS A 19 -24.90 -5.67 9.11
N ASN A 20 -24.08 -6.64 9.53
CA ASN A 20 -23.72 -7.80 8.70
C ASN A 20 -24.94 -8.62 8.29
N ARG A 21 -25.85 -8.89 9.25
CA ARG A 21 -27.11 -9.57 8.94
C ARG A 21 -27.91 -8.83 7.89
N LEU A 22 -28.07 -7.51 8.02
CA LEU A 22 -28.80 -6.68 7.06
C LEU A 22 -28.15 -6.69 5.67
N LEU A 23 -26.82 -6.63 5.61
CA LEU A 23 -26.07 -6.70 4.34
C LEU A 23 -26.25 -8.05 3.64
N ASP A 24 -26.36 -9.17 4.37
CA ASP A 24 -26.56 -10.49 3.79
C ASP A 24 -27.93 -10.67 3.12
N ILE A 25 -28.96 -9.94 3.59
CA ILE A 25 -30.34 -10.02 3.05
C ILE A 25 -30.56 -9.09 1.86
N ILE A 26 -29.65 -8.13 1.64
CA ILE A 26 -29.74 -7.23 0.49
C ILE A 26 -29.37 -8.01 -0.78
N PRO A 27 -30.19 -7.95 -1.85
CA PRO A 27 -29.84 -8.54 -3.14
C PRO A 27 -28.47 -8.04 -3.60
N LYS A 28 -27.54 -8.98 -3.83
CA LYS A 28 -26.17 -8.69 -4.27
C LYS A 28 -26.08 -8.35 -5.76
N ASP A 29 -27.21 -8.46 -6.46
CA ASP A 29 -27.37 -8.15 -7.87
C ASP A 29 -27.46 -6.62 -8.03
N LEU A 30 -26.35 -5.95 -7.69
CA LEU A 30 -26.14 -4.57 -8.07
C LEU A 30 -25.86 -4.57 -9.56
N GLU A 31 -26.68 -3.83 -10.33
CA GLU A 31 -26.30 -3.43 -11.68
C GLU A 31 -24.86 -2.91 -11.62
N HIS A 32 -23.96 -3.47 -12.43
CA HIS A 32 -22.63 -2.91 -12.61
C HIS A 32 -22.81 -1.49 -13.14
N HIS A 33 -22.79 -0.51 -12.24
CA HIS A 33 -22.48 0.85 -12.63
C HIS A 33 -21.02 0.82 -13.07
N GLU A 34 -20.76 1.19 -14.32
CA GLU A 34 -19.42 1.59 -14.72
C GLU A 34 -19.09 2.84 -13.90
N PHE A 35 -18.43 2.63 -12.77
CA PHE A 35 -17.89 3.72 -12.00
C PHE A 35 -16.70 4.27 -12.78
N ASP A 36 -16.73 5.56 -13.08
CA ASP A 36 -15.53 6.25 -13.55
C ASP A 36 -14.50 6.19 -12.42
N GLU A 37 -13.41 5.44 -12.63
CA GLU A 37 -12.29 5.34 -11.68
C GLU A 37 -11.71 6.72 -11.31
N SER A 38 -11.98 7.77 -12.11
CA SER A 38 -11.60 9.14 -11.82
C SER A 38 -12.29 9.75 -10.58
N TYR A 39 -13.43 9.19 -10.14
CA TYR A 39 -14.19 9.70 -9.01
C TYR A 39 -13.67 9.24 -7.65
N PHE A 40 -12.85 8.18 -7.62
CA PHE A 40 -12.16 7.77 -6.41
C PHE A 40 -10.83 8.52 -6.35
N PRO A 41 -10.48 9.17 -5.23
CA PRO A 41 -9.09 9.55 -5.03
C PRO A 41 -8.25 8.28 -5.22
N PRO A 42 -7.12 8.35 -5.94
CA PRO A 42 -6.28 7.18 -6.14
C PRO A 42 -6.05 6.58 -4.77
N VAL A 43 -6.49 5.33 -4.59
CA VAL A 43 -6.16 4.56 -3.39
C VAL A 43 -4.67 4.73 -3.22
N GLU A 44 -4.24 5.31 -2.09
CA GLU A 44 -2.83 5.29 -1.74
C GLU A 44 -2.50 3.81 -1.65
N ASN A 45 -1.98 3.26 -2.75
CA ASN A 45 -1.59 1.87 -2.83
C ASN A 45 -0.63 1.66 -1.68
N ILE A 46 -1.06 0.86 -0.71
CA ILE A 46 -0.16 0.33 0.30
C ILE A 46 0.95 -0.34 -0.52
N PRO A 47 2.20 0.13 -0.39
CA PRO A 47 3.27 -0.37 -1.23
C PRO A 47 3.43 -1.87 -0.96
N LEU A 48 3.28 -2.66 -2.02
CA LEU A 48 3.44 -4.11 -1.94
C LEU A 48 4.92 -4.41 -2.11
N ILE A 49 5.49 -5.14 -1.15
CA ILE A 49 6.86 -5.64 -1.22
C ILE A 49 6.79 -7.15 -1.42
N THR A 50 7.56 -7.66 -2.38
CA THR A 50 7.68 -9.08 -2.65
C THR A 50 9.15 -9.42 -2.81
N GLU A 51 9.66 -10.34 -2.00
CA GLU A 51 10.99 -10.91 -2.16
C GLU A 51 10.97 -11.95 -3.29
N GLN A 52 11.93 -11.86 -4.22
CA GLN A 52 12.17 -12.90 -5.23
C GLN A 52 13.33 -13.82 -4.80
N GLU A 53 13.37 -15.03 -5.35
CA GLU A 53 14.54 -15.91 -5.24
C GLU A 53 15.78 -15.14 -5.73
N ASP A 54 16.89 -15.21 -4.97
CA ASP A 54 18.17 -14.49 -5.15
C ASP A 54 18.32 -13.11 -4.49
N GLY A 55 17.51 -12.75 -3.49
CA GLY A 55 17.74 -11.56 -2.66
C GLY A 55 17.36 -10.23 -3.33
N VAL A 56 16.48 -10.30 -4.32
CA VAL A 56 15.93 -9.13 -5.01
C VAL A 56 14.57 -8.78 -4.43
N PHE A 57 14.43 -7.57 -3.90
CA PHE A 57 13.18 -7.06 -3.34
C PHE A 57 12.41 -6.24 -4.38
N VAL A 58 11.23 -6.70 -4.77
CA VAL A 58 10.36 -5.97 -5.70
C VAL A 58 9.41 -5.07 -4.92
N VAL A 59 9.49 -3.77 -5.18
CA VAL A 59 8.64 -2.74 -4.57
C VAL A 59 7.64 -2.25 -5.61
N ASN A 60 6.36 -2.57 -5.41
CA ASN A 60 5.28 -2.06 -6.25
C ASN A 60 4.70 -0.78 -5.64
N SER A 61 5.09 0.37 -6.19
CA SER A 61 4.63 1.67 -5.74
C SER A 61 4.59 2.65 -6.92
N ARG A 62 3.39 3.02 -7.35
CA ARG A 62 3.16 4.02 -8.41
C ARG A 62 3.90 5.34 -8.17
N ARG A 63 4.10 5.70 -6.90
CA ARG A 63 4.78 6.94 -6.52
C ARG A 63 6.29 6.83 -6.73
N LEU A 64 6.90 5.72 -6.34
CA LEU A 64 8.32 5.48 -6.58
C LEU A 64 8.61 5.20 -8.06
N GLU A 65 7.76 4.44 -8.74
CA GLU A 65 7.86 4.18 -10.19
C GLU A 65 7.86 5.49 -10.99
N ARG A 66 7.04 6.46 -10.61
CA ARG A 66 7.06 7.78 -11.26
C ARG A 66 8.39 8.50 -11.05
N LEU A 67 8.97 8.40 -9.85
CA LEU A 67 10.26 9.02 -9.55
C LEU A 67 11.39 8.37 -10.34
N THR A 68 11.37 7.03 -10.50
CA THR A 68 12.40 6.32 -11.27
C THR A 68 12.27 6.56 -12.76
N LEU A 69 11.05 6.58 -13.32
CA LEU A 69 10.83 6.88 -14.75
C LEU A 69 11.23 8.30 -15.16
N MET A 70 11.13 9.26 -14.26
CA MET A 70 11.43 10.67 -14.55
C MET A 70 12.88 11.06 -14.31
N SER A 71 13.72 10.14 -13.79
CA SER A 71 15.02 10.50 -13.22
C SER A 71 16.13 9.53 -13.62
N ASP A 72 17.37 10.02 -13.64
CA ASP A 72 18.55 9.19 -13.81
C ASP A 72 18.95 8.56 -12.47
N MET A 73 18.96 7.23 -12.39
CA MET A 73 19.25 6.50 -11.15
C MET A 73 20.71 6.58 -10.73
N GLU A 74 21.62 6.94 -11.62
CA GLU A 74 23.03 7.17 -11.28
C GLU A 74 23.24 8.53 -10.56
N ASP A 75 22.25 9.43 -10.60
CA ASP A 75 22.32 10.71 -9.87
C ASP A 75 22.01 10.50 -8.39
N HIS A 76 23.00 10.77 -7.54
CA HIS A 76 22.89 10.70 -6.09
C HIS A 76 21.70 11.50 -5.51
N ARG A 77 21.29 12.60 -6.16
CA ARG A 77 20.14 13.40 -5.73
C ARG A 77 18.82 12.65 -5.88
N VAL A 78 18.71 11.84 -6.92
CA VAL A 78 17.54 11.00 -7.21
C VAL A 78 17.46 9.89 -6.19
N ALA A 79 18.58 9.24 -5.87
CA ALA A 79 18.66 8.25 -4.81
C ALA A 79 18.17 8.82 -3.46
N ILE A 80 18.65 10.01 -3.06
CA ILE A 80 18.19 10.68 -1.82
C ILE A 80 16.67 10.94 -1.86
N GLN A 81 16.13 11.35 -3.00
CA GLN A 81 14.70 11.62 -3.15
C GLN A 81 13.87 10.34 -3.02
N ILE A 82 14.29 9.24 -3.66
CA ILE A 82 13.64 7.93 -3.55
C ILE A 82 13.68 7.45 -2.10
N TRP A 83 14.84 7.53 -1.43
CA TRP A 83 14.99 7.20 -0.02
C TRP A 83 14.05 8.00 0.89
N SER A 84 13.96 9.31 0.68
CA SER A 84 13.05 10.17 1.45
C SER A 84 11.59 9.76 1.28
N GLU A 85 11.18 9.40 0.07
CA GLU A 85 9.82 8.97 -0.22
C GLU A 85 9.52 7.56 0.32
N MET A 86 10.49 6.64 0.27
CA MET A 86 10.37 5.32 0.89
C MET A 86 10.17 5.42 2.41
N MET A 87 10.88 6.32 3.09
CA MET A 87 10.70 6.57 4.52
C MET A 87 9.31 7.13 4.84
N LYS A 88 8.82 8.09 4.04
CA LYS A 88 7.47 8.67 4.21
C LYS A 88 6.36 7.65 4.02
N LEU A 89 6.52 6.74 3.06
CA LEU A 89 5.54 5.70 2.73
C LEU A 89 5.66 4.45 3.62
N GLY A 90 6.64 4.39 4.53
CA GLY A 90 6.87 3.22 5.38
C GLY A 90 7.42 1.98 4.65
N ILE A 91 7.88 2.17 3.41
CA ILE A 91 8.45 1.11 2.55
C ILE A 91 9.77 0.62 3.12
N ALA A 92 10.62 1.55 3.55
CA ALA A 92 11.92 1.23 4.15
C ALA A 92 11.76 0.29 5.36
N LYS A 93 10.81 0.59 6.25
CA LYS A 93 10.51 -0.25 7.41
C LYS A 93 10.00 -1.64 7.01
N HIS A 94 9.13 -1.73 6.01
CA HIS A 94 8.67 -3.04 5.53
C HIS A 94 9.79 -3.85 4.86
N LEU A 95 10.72 -3.21 4.15
CA LEU A 95 11.87 -3.90 3.55
C LEU A 95 12.80 -4.43 4.65
N GLU A 96 13.07 -3.64 5.69
CA GLU A 96 13.81 -4.09 6.88
C GLU A 96 13.11 -5.28 7.58
N GLU A 97 11.79 -5.22 7.75
CA GLU A 97 10.99 -6.32 8.31
C GLU A 97 10.97 -7.57 7.41
N SER A 98 11.15 -7.39 6.10
CA SER A 98 11.29 -8.47 5.11
C SER A 98 12.71 -9.05 5.08
N GLY A 99 13.66 -8.46 5.81
CA GLY A 99 15.01 -9.00 6.00
C GLY A 99 16.06 -8.50 5.01
N ILE A 100 15.81 -7.38 4.32
CA ILE A 100 16.79 -6.77 3.41
C ILE A 100 18.10 -6.44 4.13
N GLN A 101 19.23 -6.62 3.45
CA GLN A 101 20.57 -6.34 3.93
C GLN A 101 21.28 -5.30 3.06
N PRO A 102 22.26 -4.55 3.60
CA PRO A 102 23.11 -3.70 2.79
C PRO A 102 23.81 -4.50 1.69
N GLY A 103 23.71 -4.05 0.45
CA GLY A 103 24.17 -4.75 -0.74
C GLY A 103 23.09 -5.51 -1.51
N ASP A 104 21.89 -5.70 -0.93
CA ASP A 104 20.76 -6.32 -1.63
C ASP A 104 20.19 -5.37 -2.69
N VAL A 105 19.55 -5.95 -3.71
CA VAL A 105 19.00 -5.18 -4.83
C VAL A 105 17.50 -4.98 -4.64
N ILE A 106 17.06 -3.73 -4.83
CA ILE A 106 15.65 -3.36 -4.85
C ILE A 106 15.26 -3.01 -6.28
N LYS A 107 14.14 -3.57 -6.72
CA LYS A 107 13.52 -3.29 -8.02
C LYS A 107 12.25 -2.47 -7.84
N ILE A 108 12.21 -1.30 -8.49
CA ILE A 108 11.09 -0.36 -8.51
C ILE A 108 10.66 -0.15 -9.96
N GLY A 109 9.65 -0.90 -10.41
CA GLY A 109 9.31 -0.94 -11.84
C GLY A 109 10.44 -1.56 -12.66
N ASP A 110 10.92 -0.84 -13.68
CA ASP A 110 12.07 -1.26 -14.51
C ASP A 110 13.44 -0.82 -13.94
N ALA A 111 13.41 -0.09 -12.83
CA ALA A 111 14.56 0.53 -12.20
C ALA A 111 15.11 -0.37 -11.07
N GLU A 112 16.43 -0.45 -10.95
CA GLU A 112 17.11 -1.28 -9.95
C GLU A 112 18.13 -0.43 -9.17
N MET A 113 18.21 -0.64 -7.86
CA MET A 113 19.17 0.05 -7.00
C MET A 113 19.62 -0.82 -5.83
N GLU A 114 20.85 -0.56 -5.36
CA GLU A 114 21.42 -1.22 -4.20
C GLU A 114 20.91 -0.59 -2.89
N TRP A 115 20.60 -1.44 -1.90
CA TRP A 115 20.27 -1.03 -0.55
C TRP A 115 21.53 -0.71 0.26
N ILE A 116 21.53 0.41 0.98
CA ILE A 116 22.69 0.94 1.72
C ILE A 116 22.39 0.99 3.22
#